data_AF-A0A510IF97-F1
#
_entry.id   AF-A0A510IF97-F1
#
_cell.length_a   1.000
_cell.length_b   1.000
_cell.length_c   1.000
_cell.angle_alpha   90.00
_cell.angle_beta   90.00
_cell.angle_gamma   90.00
#
_symmetry.space_group_name_H-M   'P 1'
#
loop_
_entity.id
_entity.type
_entity.pdbx_description
1 polymer ?
#
loop_
_entity_poly.entity_id
_entity_poly.type
_entity_poly.pdbx_seq_one_letter_code
_entity_poly.pdbx_strand_id
1 'polypeptide(L)'
;MPEGILNTGDKTMMILTTLSEKLDDQTSRVFWRVGTKRSGILDVKIDFSHEDSDLISELSAIQYLLFEEKVMGREPGSGSGYKLVVSKGAIKKLARGKSTKKHAQKFAAFLQNRMAGVQIEVSQSREFMADPKSCVTVLLDANRQEYANTHDAVETPAMGTVYVTAHAVEQYKERLSTGDPKKPWASLVNRLKHPELRIRNLPANVLAHKAKKYGTADNVEAWGHPTSKFTYLIVNDNGRRTLVTVFEREQ
;
A
#
# COMPACT_ATOMS: atom_id res chain seq x y z
N MET A 1 30.18 14.30 34.71
CA MET A 1 30.82 14.10 33.38
C MET A 1 31.87 13.01 33.57
N PRO A 2 31.96 12.01 32.69
CA PRO A 2 31.77 12.12 31.24
C PRO A 2 30.50 11.46 30.67
N GLU A 3 30.30 11.72 29.37
CA GLU A 3 29.64 10.86 28.36
C GLU A 3 28.31 10.18 28.71
N GLY A 4 27.23 10.95 28.51
CA GLY A 4 25.92 10.35 28.23
C GLY A 4 25.92 9.71 26.85
N ILE A 5 25.84 8.38 26.80
CA ILE A 5 25.74 7.62 25.55
C ILE A 5 24.45 8.03 24.83
N LEU A 6 24.59 8.71 23.69
CA LEU A 6 23.50 8.96 22.76
C LEU A 6 23.06 7.62 22.17
N ASN A 7 22.03 7.01 22.77
CA ASN A 7 21.37 5.82 22.24
C ASN A 7 20.56 6.19 20.98
N THR A 8 21.28 6.44 19.88
CA THR A 8 20.72 6.46 18.52
C THR A 8 20.36 5.03 18.15
N GLY A 9 19.27 4.53 18.73
CA GLY A 9 18.77 3.18 18.51
C GLY A 9 18.55 2.94 17.03
N ASP A 10 19.47 2.21 16.41
CA ASP A 10 19.45 1.97 14.97
C ASP A 10 18.16 1.24 14.62
N LYS A 11 17.40 1.81 13.67
CA LYS A 11 16.07 1.32 13.34
C LYS A 11 16.22 0.13 12.43
N THR A 12 16.39 -1.05 13.04
CA THR A 12 16.55 -2.36 12.40
C THR A 12 15.74 -2.44 11.11
N MET A 13 16.42 -2.29 9.98
CA MET A 13 15.78 -2.21 8.68
C MET A 13 15.09 -3.54 8.39
N MET A 14 13.78 -3.51 8.16
CA MET A 14 13.05 -4.71 7.81
C MET A 14 13.27 -5.02 6.33
N ILE A 15 14.05 -6.07 6.04
CA ILE A 15 14.42 -6.47 4.68
C ILE A 15 13.57 -7.67 4.25
N LEU A 16 12.86 -7.53 3.13
CA LEU A 16 12.32 -8.65 2.35
C LEU A 16 13.12 -8.73 1.05
N THR A 17 13.67 -9.89 0.77
CA THR A 17 14.28 -10.23 -0.52
C THR A 17 13.31 -11.12 -1.29
N THR A 18 13.04 -10.79 -2.55
CA THR A 18 12.28 -11.61 -3.50
C THR A 18 13.09 -11.90 -4.75
N LEU A 19 12.85 -13.06 -5.37
CA LEU A 19 13.41 -13.42 -6.66
C LEU A 19 12.38 -14.17 -7.49
N SER A 20 12.08 -13.68 -8.69
CA SER A 20 11.10 -14.28 -9.60
C SER A 20 11.76 -15.03 -10.76
N GLU A 21 11.21 -16.21 -11.04
CA GLU A 21 11.60 -17.07 -12.17
C GLU A 21 10.35 -17.47 -12.93
N LYS A 22 10.27 -17.06 -14.20
CA LYS A 22 9.17 -17.38 -15.10
C LYS A 22 9.09 -18.88 -15.35
N LEU A 23 7.90 -19.47 -15.20
CA LEU A 23 7.61 -20.84 -15.61
C LEU A 23 6.91 -20.82 -16.97
N ASP A 24 5.88 -19.97 -17.10
CA ASP A 24 5.14 -19.72 -18.33
C ASP A 24 4.52 -18.28 -18.32
N ASP A 25 3.70 -17.93 -19.31
CA ASP A 25 3.08 -16.59 -19.43
C ASP A 25 1.97 -16.31 -18.39
N GLN A 26 1.56 -17.29 -17.59
CA GLN A 26 0.59 -17.17 -16.49
C GLN A 26 1.17 -17.57 -15.12
N THR A 27 2.17 -18.45 -15.08
CA THR A 27 2.76 -18.96 -13.83
C THR A 27 4.22 -18.51 -13.66
N SER A 28 4.60 -18.09 -12.46
CA SER A 28 5.99 -17.79 -12.10
C SER A 28 6.29 -18.11 -10.65
N ARG A 29 7.47 -18.68 -10.40
CA ARG A 29 7.95 -19.01 -9.07
C ARG A 29 8.59 -17.79 -8.43
N VAL A 30 8.17 -17.43 -7.23
CA VAL A 30 8.77 -16.35 -6.42
C VAL A 30 9.35 -16.90 -5.14
N PHE A 31 10.67 -16.95 -5.08
CA PHE A 31 11.42 -17.18 -3.86
C PHE A 31 11.38 -15.94 -2.99
N TRP A 32 11.25 -16.10 -1.67
CA TRP A 32 11.30 -14.98 -0.74
C TRP A 32 12.10 -15.31 0.52
N ARG A 33 12.64 -14.28 1.18
CA ARG A 33 13.20 -14.37 2.54
C ARG A 33 13.12 -13.08 3.35
N VAL A 34 13.06 -13.23 4.67
CA VAL A 34 13.23 -12.17 5.67
C VAL A 34 14.41 -12.55 6.57
N GLY A 35 15.48 -11.76 6.51
CA GLY A 35 16.76 -12.11 7.13
C GLY A 35 17.38 -13.37 6.52
N THR A 36 17.88 -14.27 7.37
CA THR A 36 18.55 -15.54 6.97
C THR A 36 17.83 -16.81 7.46
N LYS A 37 16.78 -16.69 8.28
CA LYS A 37 16.09 -17.82 8.95
C LYS A 37 14.65 -18.05 8.52
N ARG A 38 14.02 -17.11 7.82
CA ARG A 38 12.66 -17.25 7.28
C ARG A 38 12.71 -17.06 5.77
N SER A 39 12.37 -18.11 5.04
CA SER A 39 12.29 -18.12 3.58
C SER A 39 11.18 -19.07 3.14
N GLY A 40 10.77 -18.95 1.89
CA GLY A 40 9.76 -19.79 1.28
C GLY A 40 9.70 -19.63 -0.23
N ILE A 41 8.76 -20.35 -0.84
CA ILE A 41 8.52 -20.35 -2.28
C ILE A 41 7.03 -20.17 -2.50
N LEU A 42 6.66 -19.20 -3.34
CA LEU A 42 5.31 -19.08 -3.89
C LEU A 42 5.35 -19.50 -5.36
N ASP A 43 4.44 -20.35 -5.81
CA ASP A 43 4.11 -20.43 -7.23
C ASP A 43 2.92 -19.49 -7.46
N VAL A 44 3.21 -18.37 -8.12
CA VAL A 44 2.23 -17.30 -8.35
C VAL A 44 1.62 -17.51 -9.73
N LYS A 45 0.29 -17.49 -9.78
CA LYS A 45 -0.50 -17.70 -10.99
C LYS A 45 -1.40 -16.49 -11.22
N ILE A 46 -1.21 -15.78 -12.32
CA ILE A 46 -2.06 -14.65 -12.71
C ILE A 46 -3.23 -15.10 -13.58
N ASP A 47 -4.35 -14.38 -13.53
CA ASP A 47 -5.60 -14.67 -14.25
C ASP A 47 -5.56 -14.34 -15.76
N PHE A 48 -4.37 -14.15 -16.33
CA PHE A 48 -4.17 -13.76 -17.72
C PHE A 48 -2.75 -14.06 -18.22
N SER A 49 -2.60 -14.36 -19.51
CA SER A 49 -1.30 -14.53 -20.15
C SER A 49 -0.59 -13.18 -20.39
N HIS A 50 0.72 -13.09 -20.09
CA HIS A 50 1.54 -11.91 -20.34
C HIS A 50 3.06 -12.22 -20.42
N GLU A 51 3.81 -11.50 -21.28
CA GLU A 51 5.26 -11.70 -21.44
C GLU A 51 6.07 -11.49 -20.13
N ASP A 52 5.77 -10.43 -19.38
CA ASP A 52 6.35 -10.14 -18.06
C ASP A 52 5.56 -10.79 -16.89
N SER A 53 5.05 -12.02 -17.05
CA SER A 53 4.32 -12.74 -15.98
C SER A 53 5.08 -12.77 -14.65
N ASP A 54 6.41 -12.90 -14.71
CA ASP A 54 7.31 -12.94 -13.57
C ASP A 54 7.47 -11.58 -12.85
N LEU A 55 7.44 -10.46 -13.57
CA LEU A 55 7.41 -9.11 -13.01
C LEU A 55 6.10 -8.86 -12.24
N ILE A 56 4.99 -9.28 -12.81
CA ILE A 56 3.65 -9.12 -12.23
C ILE A 56 3.52 -10.03 -11.00
N SER A 57 4.04 -11.25 -11.11
CA SER A 57 4.10 -12.23 -10.02
C SER A 57 4.97 -11.76 -8.86
N GLU A 58 6.14 -11.16 -9.10
CA GLU A 58 6.98 -10.63 -8.03
C GLU A 58 6.31 -9.45 -7.32
N LEU A 59 5.62 -8.56 -8.05
CA LEU A 59 4.84 -7.47 -7.44
C LEU A 59 3.70 -8.01 -6.56
N SER A 60 2.95 -9.00 -7.06
CA SER A 60 1.83 -9.61 -6.34
C SER A 60 2.30 -10.38 -5.10
N ALA A 61 3.40 -11.13 -5.22
CA ALA A 61 4.05 -11.80 -4.10
C ALA A 61 4.52 -10.80 -3.03
N ILE A 62 5.16 -9.68 -3.40
CA ILE A 62 5.56 -8.64 -2.44
C ILE A 62 4.32 -8.07 -1.73
N GLN A 63 3.21 -7.85 -2.44
CA GLN A 63 1.96 -7.35 -1.86
C GLN A 63 1.38 -8.34 -0.82
N TYR A 64 1.23 -9.61 -1.19
CA TYR A 64 0.79 -10.70 -0.32
C TYR A 64 1.67 -10.85 0.94
N LEU A 65 2.99 -10.94 0.74
CA LEU A 65 3.98 -11.13 1.81
C LEU A 65 3.99 -9.96 2.80
N LEU A 66 3.71 -8.72 2.36
CA LEU A 66 3.67 -7.55 3.23
C LEU A 66 2.32 -7.36 3.94
N PHE A 67 1.19 -7.65 3.30
CA PHE A 67 -0.13 -7.22 3.78
C PHE A 67 -1.10 -8.33 4.19
N GLU A 68 -0.87 -9.58 3.76
CA GLU A 68 -1.73 -10.73 4.08
C GLU A 68 -1.00 -11.68 5.03
N GLU A 69 0.01 -12.39 4.52
CA GLU A 69 0.91 -13.28 5.27
C GLU A 69 1.77 -12.50 6.29
N LYS A 70 2.04 -11.22 6.02
CA LYS A 70 2.74 -10.29 6.94
C LYS A 70 4.07 -10.89 7.44
N VAL A 71 4.92 -11.39 6.53
CA VAL A 71 6.18 -12.12 6.88
C VAL A 71 7.14 -11.35 7.79
N MET A 72 6.98 -10.04 7.93
CA MET A 72 7.75 -9.20 8.86
C MET A 72 7.15 -9.11 10.27
N GLY A 73 6.12 -9.91 10.58
CA GLY A 73 5.42 -9.95 11.88
C GLY A 73 4.42 -8.80 12.09
N ARG A 74 4.22 -7.93 11.09
CA ARG A 74 3.27 -6.82 11.12
C ARG A 74 2.96 -6.31 9.71
N GLU A 75 1.80 -5.67 9.59
CA GLU A 75 1.37 -4.97 8.39
C GLU A 75 2.06 -3.58 8.30
N PRO A 76 2.76 -3.23 7.21
CA PRO A 76 3.40 -1.92 7.08
C PRO A 76 2.39 -0.75 6.99
N GLY A 77 2.63 0.33 7.73
CA GLY A 77 1.90 1.61 7.57
C GLY A 77 2.63 2.66 6.70
N SER A 78 3.82 2.33 6.20
CA SER A 78 4.71 3.25 5.47
C SER A 78 5.90 2.48 4.92
N GLY A 79 6.50 2.89 3.81
CA GLY A 79 7.79 2.33 3.35
C GLY A 79 8.99 2.68 4.23
N SER A 80 8.93 3.76 5.03
CA SER A 80 10.05 4.22 5.86
C SER A 80 10.37 3.26 7.01
N GLY A 81 11.54 2.61 6.93
CA GLY A 81 11.99 1.52 7.81
C GLY A 81 11.96 0.13 7.16
N TYR A 82 11.65 0.07 5.86
CA TYR A 82 11.62 -1.16 5.07
C TYR A 82 12.56 -1.07 3.87
N LYS A 83 13.16 -2.21 3.52
CA LYS A 83 13.96 -2.42 2.30
C LYS A 83 13.39 -3.62 1.54
N LEU A 84 13.19 -3.45 0.23
CA LEU A 84 12.90 -4.51 -0.72
C LEU A 84 14.16 -4.77 -1.54
N VAL A 85 14.59 -6.03 -1.63
CA VAL A 85 15.63 -6.49 -2.55
C VAL A 85 14.93 -7.36 -3.59
N VAL A 86 14.89 -6.92 -4.84
CA VAL A 86 14.04 -7.53 -5.88
C VAL A 86 14.87 -8.01 -7.07
N SER A 87 14.41 -9.02 -7.81
CA SER A 87 15.18 -9.54 -8.96
C SER A 87 15.16 -8.61 -10.18
N LYS A 88 14.11 -7.79 -10.31
CA LYS A 88 13.84 -6.99 -11.50
C LYS A 88 13.96 -5.50 -11.24
N GLY A 89 14.93 -4.86 -11.91
CA GLY A 89 15.08 -3.40 -11.91
C GLY A 89 13.87 -2.61 -12.45
N ALA A 90 12.93 -3.29 -13.13
CA ALA A 90 11.63 -2.72 -13.49
C ALA A 90 10.80 -2.32 -12.26
N ILE A 91 10.82 -3.09 -11.16
CA ILE A 91 10.09 -2.77 -9.92
C ILE A 91 10.62 -1.48 -9.29
N LYS A 92 11.95 -1.31 -9.24
CA LYS A 92 12.61 -0.06 -8.79
C LYS A 92 12.29 1.16 -9.68
N LYS A 93 11.97 0.95 -10.96
CA LYS A 93 11.48 2.01 -11.87
C LYS A 93 9.99 2.29 -11.66
N LEU A 94 9.16 1.25 -11.44
CA LEU A 94 7.72 1.35 -11.21
C LEU A 94 7.40 2.11 -9.91
N ALA A 95 8.05 1.76 -8.80
CA ALA A 95 7.94 2.46 -7.51
C ALA A 95 8.34 3.94 -7.55
N ARG A 96 9.02 4.38 -8.62
CA ARG A 96 9.43 5.77 -8.88
C ARG A 96 8.56 6.48 -9.92
N GLY A 97 7.54 5.84 -10.48
CA GLY A 97 6.76 6.35 -11.60
C GLY A 97 7.53 6.45 -12.93
N LYS A 98 8.71 5.82 -13.05
CA LYS A 98 9.66 5.98 -14.17
C LYS A 98 9.87 4.69 -14.98
N SER A 99 8.87 3.81 -15.04
CA SER A 99 8.91 2.58 -15.84
C SER A 99 8.08 2.69 -17.12
N THR A 100 8.61 2.13 -18.21
CA THR A 100 7.92 1.99 -19.50
C THR A 100 6.91 0.84 -19.52
N LYS A 101 7.04 -0.14 -18.61
CA LYS A 101 6.15 -1.32 -18.49
C LYS A 101 4.80 -0.92 -17.87
N LYS A 102 3.95 -0.25 -18.66
CA LYS A 102 2.69 0.38 -18.22
C LYS A 102 1.68 -0.61 -17.60
N HIS A 103 1.60 -1.84 -18.11
CA HIS A 103 0.71 -2.89 -17.56
C HIS A 103 0.97 -3.15 -16.06
N ALA A 104 2.22 -3.04 -15.60
CA ALA A 104 2.62 -3.33 -14.23
C ALA A 104 2.43 -2.14 -13.27
N GLN A 105 2.01 -0.95 -13.76
CA GLN A 105 1.87 0.25 -12.93
C GLN A 105 0.83 0.09 -11.82
N LYS A 106 -0.28 -0.63 -12.10
CA LYS A 106 -1.32 -0.91 -11.11
C LYS A 106 -0.84 -1.87 -10.02
N PHE A 107 -0.20 -2.97 -10.40
CA PHE A 107 0.43 -3.93 -9.48
C PHE A 107 1.54 -3.30 -8.62
N ALA A 108 2.14 -2.20 -9.08
CA ALA A 108 3.11 -1.41 -8.31
C ALA A 108 2.53 -0.19 -7.59
N ALA A 109 1.20 -0.03 -7.52
CA ALA A 109 0.57 1.14 -6.90
C ALA A 109 0.85 1.22 -5.38
N PHE A 110 0.86 0.08 -4.68
CA PHE A 110 1.16 0.05 -3.25
C PHE A 110 2.56 0.60 -2.93
N LEU A 111 3.53 0.47 -3.84
CA LEU A 111 4.90 1.01 -3.69
C LEU A 111 4.97 2.54 -3.76
N GLN A 112 3.99 3.17 -4.42
CA GLN A 112 3.85 4.63 -4.53
C GLN A 112 2.92 5.20 -3.43
N ASN A 113 1.97 4.39 -2.95
CA ASN A 113 1.00 4.76 -1.91
C ASN A 113 1.49 4.32 -0.51
N ARG A 114 0.94 3.21 0.00
CA ARG A 114 1.18 2.65 1.33
C ARG A 114 2.67 2.43 1.68
N MET A 115 3.47 2.01 0.71
CA MET A 115 4.91 1.78 0.84
C MET A 115 5.78 2.92 0.30
N ALA A 116 5.23 4.13 0.17
CA ALA A 116 6.01 5.33 -0.14
C ALA A 116 7.23 5.47 0.79
N GLY A 117 8.39 5.77 0.20
CA GLY A 117 9.66 5.89 0.92
C GLY A 117 10.35 4.56 1.27
N VAL A 118 9.89 3.43 0.73
CA VAL A 118 10.61 2.13 0.84
C VAL A 118 11.94 2.18 0.08
N GLN A 119 12.99 1.60 0.65
CA GLN A 119 14.26 1.44 -0.06
C GLN A 119 14.16 0.26 -1.02
N ILE A 120 14.58 0.41 -2.28
CA ILE A 120 14.58 -0.70 -3.26
C ILE A 120 15.98 -0.91 -3.83
N GLU A 121 16.46 -2.14 -3.71
CA GLU A 121 17.71 -2.65 -4.27
C GLU A 121 17.40 -3.76 -5.28
N VAL A 122 18.33 -4.05 -6.19
CA VAL A 122 18.16 -5.11 -7.20
C VAL A 122 19.23 -6.16 -6.98
N SER A 123 18.84 -7.42 -6.82
CA SER A 123 19.77 -8.55 -6.69
C SER A 123 19.12 -9.85 -7.18
N GLN A 124 19.93 -10.70 -7.80
CA GLN A 124 19.53 -12.04 -8.27
C GLN A 124 20.22 -13.15 -7.46
N SER A 125 20.76 -12.82 -6.27
CA SER A 125 21.38 -13.80 -5.38
C SER A 125 20.33 -14.74 -4.78
N ARG A 126 20.55 -16.06 -4.92
CA ARG A 126 19.79 -17.11 -4.23
C ARG A 126 20.27 -17.39 -2.80
N GLU A 127 21.26 -16.64 -2.30
CA GLU A 127 21.80 -16.81 -0.95
C GLU A 127 20.69 -16.70 0.12
N PHE A 128 20.61 -17.72 0.99
CA PHE A 128 19.57 -17.95 2.01
C PHE A 128 18.12 -18.07 1.48
N MET A 129 17.91 -18.23 0.17
CA MET A 129 16.59 -18.60 -0.37
C MET A 129 16.23 -20.05 -0.02
N ALA A 130 14.93 -20.35 -0.06
CA ALA A 130 14.44 -21.71 0.10
C ALA A 130 14.80 -22.59 -1.12
N ASP A 131 15.17 -23.85 -0.87
CA ASP A 131 15.47 -24.84 -1.92
C ASP A 131 14.17 -25.52 -2.41
N PRO A 132 13.90 -25.55 -3.74
CA PRO A 132 12.72 -26.22 -4.31
C PRO A 132 12.59 -27.72 -4.00
N LYS A 133 13.67 -28.40 -3.61
CA LYS A 133 13.63 -29.84 -3.29
C LYS A 133 13.22 -30.14 -1.84
N SER A 134 13.29 -29.14 -0.96
CA SER A 134 13.06 -29.31 0.49
C SER A 134 12.03 -28.34 1.08
N CYS A 135 11.66 -27.28 0.37
CA CYS A 135 10.62 -26.33 0.78
C CYS A 135 9.28 -26.62 0.08
N VAL A 136 8.20 -26.72 0.86
CA VAL A 136 6.84 -26.77 0.33
C VAL A 136 6.53 -25.43 -0.35
N THR A 137 6.11 -25.49 -1.62
CA THR A 137 5.71 -24.32 -2.38
C THR A 137 4.23 -24.01 -2.16
N VAL A 138 3.89 -22.75 -1.89
CA VAL A 138 2.51 -22.29 -1.70
C VAL A 138 1.98 -21.73 -3.02
N LEU A 139 0.78 -22.14 -3.43
CA LEU A 139 0.10 -21.56 -4.60
C LEU A 139 -0.51 -20.20 -4.24
N LEU A 140 -0.30 -19.19 -5.08
CA LEU A 140 -0.91 -17.87 -4.97
C LEU A 140 -1.64 -17.50 -6.26
N ASP A 141 -2.97 -17.57 -6.26
CA ASP A 141 -3.83 -17.13 -7.37
C ASP A 141 -3.94 -15.58 -7.36
N ALA A 142 -3.00 -14.92 -8.04
CA ALA A 142 -2.84 -13.46 -8.08
C ALA A 142 -3.84 -12.79 -9.06
N ASN A 143 -5.12 -12.78 -8.68
CA ASN A 143 -6.22 -12.12 -9.38
C ASN A 143 -5.94 -10.61 -9.65
N ARG A 144 -5.96 -10.21 -10.92
CA ARG A 144 -5.84 -8.82 -11.40
C ARG A 144 -6.80 -7.85 -10.70
N GLN A 145 -8.03 -8.25 -10.37
CA GLN A 145 -8.99 -7.35 -9.72
C GLN A 145 -8.52 -6.90 -8.33
N GLU A 146 -7.75 -7.75 -7.64
CA GLU A 146 -7.23 -7.54 -6.30
C GLU A 146 -5.82 -6.94 -6.35
N TYR A 147 -4.88 -7.62 -7.00
CA TYR A 147 -3.47 -7.22 -7.04
C TYR A 147 -3.21 -6.02 -7.97
N ALA A 148 -4.13 -5.66 -8.87
CA ALA A 148 -4.09 -4.41 -9.63
C ALA A 148 -5.05 -3.32 -9.10
N ASN A 149 -5.60 -3.49 -7.88
CA ASN A 149 -6.41 -2.47 -7.22
C ASN A 149 -5.54 -1.31 -6.74
N THR A 150 -5.80 -0.10 -7.23
CA THR A 150 -5.00 1.11 -6.90
C THR A 150 -5.40 1.77 -5.58
N HIS A 151 -6.41 1.26 -4.87
CA HIS A 151 -6.93 1.83 -3.62
C HIS A 151 -6.73 0.85 -2.46
N ASP A 152 -6.00 1.25 -1.43
CA ASP A 152 -5.75 0.44 -0.23
C ASP A 152 -7.06 0.28 0.56
N ALA A 153 -7.48 -0.96 0.84
CA ALA A 153 -8.61 -1.21 1.74
C ALA A 153 -8.22 -0.96 3.20
N VAL A 154 -9.06 -0.25 3.94
CA VAL A 154 -8.81 0.12 5.34
C VAL A 154 -10.07 -0.11 6.16
N GLU A 155 -10.03 -1.09 7.07
CA GLU A 155 -11.09 -1.29 8.06
C GLU A 155 -11.12 -0.16 9.09
N THR A 156 -12.29 0.43 9.28
CA THR A 156 -12.53 1.53 10.22
C THR A 156 -13.71 1.21 11.15
N PRO A 157 -13.64 1.49 12.47
CA PRO A 157 -14.72 1.12 13.39
C PRO A 157 -16.04 1.86 13.16
N ALA A 158 -16.00 3.02 12.50
CA ALA A 158 -17.16 3.89 12.30
C ALA A 158 -17.78 3.81 10.90
N MET A 159 -17.00 3.49 9.86
CA MET A 159 -17.44 3.52 8.46
C MET A 159 -17.40 2.15 7.76
N GLY A 160 -16.84 1.13 8.43
CA GLY A 160 -16.49 -0.16 7.83
C GLY A 160 -15.25 -0.06 6.94
N THR A 161 -15.18 -0.91 5.91
CA THR A 161 -14.15 -0.87 4.86
C THR A 161 -14.19 0.48 4.11
N VAL A 162 -13.07 1.20 4.08
CA VAL A 162 -12.88 2.39 3.26
C VAL A 162 -11.68 2.21 2.34
N TYR A 163 -11.88 2.43 1.04
CA TYR A 163 -10.82 2.40 0.03
C TYR A 163 -10.10 3.76 -0.02
N VAL A 164 -8.84 3.79 0.41
CA VAL A 164 -7.99 4.99 0.41
C VAL A 164 -7.30 5.15 -0.94
N THR A 165 -7.49 6.31 -1.56
CA THR A 165 -6.89 6.65 -2.86
C THR A 165 -5.55 7.38 -2.68
N ALA A 166 -4.64 7.23 -3.65
CA ALA A 166 -3.40 7.99 -3.72
C ALA A 166 -3.65 9.52 -3.60
N HIS A 167 -4.68 9.99 -4.32
CA HIS A 167 -5.07 11.41 -4.34
C HIS A 167 -5.54 11.91 -2.96
N ALA A 168 -6.22 11.09 -2.16
CA ALA A 168 -6.61 11.47 -0.81
C ALA A 168 -5.41 11.56 0.16
N VAL A 169 -4.37 10.74 -0.04
CA VAL A 169 -3.11 10.83 0.73
C VAL A 169 -2.34 12.10 0.36
N GLU A 170 -2.27 12.43 -0.93
CA GLU A 170 -1.62 13.67 -1.39
C GLU A 170 -2.38 14.92 -0.88
N GLN A 171 -3.70 14.98 -1.06
CA GLN A 171 -4.52 16.09 -0.53
C GLN A 171 -4.45 16.23 0.99
N TYR A 172 -4.32 15.12 1.73
CA TYR A 172 -4.12 15.17 3.18
C TYR A 172 -2.76 15.79 3.54
N LYS A 173 -1.71 15.49 2.77
CA LYS A 173 -0.38 16.08 2.93
C LYS A 173 -0.37 17.57 2.57
N GLU A 174 -0.99 17.95 1.44
CA GLU A 174 -1.10 19.33 0.96
C GLU A 174 -1.85 20.26 1.94
N ARG A 175 -2.81 19.72 2.71
CA ARG A 175 -3.76 20.52 3.51
C ARG A 175 -3.60 20.36 5.02
N LEU A 176 -2.47 19.83 5.47
CA LEU A 176 -2.07 19.89 6.87
C LEU A 176 -1.59 21.30 7.18
N SER A 177 -2.35 22.02 8.00
CA SER A 177 -2.01 23.39 8.43
C SER A 177 -0.73 23.45 9.26
N THR A 178 -0.30 22.32 9.83
CA THR A 178 0.85 22.22 10.74
C THR A 178 1.67 20.93 10.53
N GLY A 179 2.81 21.08 9.85
CA GLY A 179 3.88 20.06 9.75
C GLY A 179 3.71 19.03 8.63
N ASP A 180 4.80 18.70 7.94
CA ASP A 180 4.83 17.62 6.93
C ASP A 180 4.80 16.24 7.62
N PRO A 181 3.77 15.42 7.40
CA PRO A 181 3.67 14.12 8.04
C PRO A 181 4.66 13.15 7.42
N LYS A 182 5.77 12.86 8.12
CA LYS A 182 6.82 11.89 7.72
C LYS A 182 6.30 10.49 7.29
N LYS A 183 5.03 10.17 7.59
CA LYS A 183 4.28 8.99 7.16
C LYS A 183 2.82 9.39 6.85
N PRO A 184 2.51 9.96 5.67
CA PRO A 184 1.19 10.55 5.39
C PRO A 184 0.08 9.50 5.42
N TRP A 185 0.31 8.35 4.79
CA TRP A 185 -0.63 7.21 4.77
C TRP A 185 -0.98 6.73 6.19
N ALA A 186 0.03 6.40 7.02
CA ALA A 186 -0.21 5.98 8.41
C ALA A 186 -0.95 7.04 9.24
N SER A 187 -0.59 8.31 9.05
CA SER A 187 -1.20 9.42 9.79
C SER A 187 -2.68 9.59 9.40
N LEU A 188 -3.01 9.49 8.11
CA LEU A 188 -4.40 9.50 7.62
C LEU A 188 -5.17 8.28 8.13
N VAL A 189 -4.64 7.06 7.95
CA VAL A 189 -5.29 5.81 8.35
C VAL A 189 -5.54 5.74 9.86
N ASN A 190 -4.62 6.21 10.69
CA ASN A 190 -4.84 6.28 12.14
C ASN A 190 -5.98 7.24 12.52
N ARG A 191 -6.19 8.33 11.76
CA ARG A 191 -7.36 9.21 11.96
C ARG A 191 -8.66 8.56 11.47
N LEU A 192 -8.64 7.86 10.32
CA LEU A 192 -9.79 7.12 9.78
C LEU A 192 -10.24 5.98 10.72
N LYS A 193 -9.32 5.40 11.50
CA LYS A 193 -9.61 4.35 12.48
C LYS A 193 -10.13 4.87 13.84
N HIS A 194 -10.36 6.17 14.00
CA HIS A 194 -10.91 6.71 15.26
C HIS A 194 -12.39 6.30 15.42
N PRO A 195 -12.80 5.64 16.53
CA PRO A 195 -14.16 5.08 16.65
C PRO A 195 -15.26 6.14 16.74
N GLU A 196 -14.94 7.33 17.29
CA GLU A 196 -15.89 8.44 17.39
C GLU A 196 -16.00 9.32 16.13
N LEU A 197 -15.56 8.85 14.95
CA LEU A 197 -15.92 9.52 13.70
C LEU A 197 -17.43 9.45 13.50
N ARG A 198 -18.03 10.57 13.06
CA ARG A 198 -19.47 10.66 12.79
C ARG A 198 -19.71 11.32 11.44
N ILE A 199 -20.84 11.01 10.82
CA ILE A 199 -21.36 11.77 9.68
C ILE A 199 -21.59 13.22 10.14
N ARG A 200 -21.20 14.17 9.31
CA ARG A 200 -21.36 15.61 9.50
C ARG A 200 -22.20 16.17 8.36
N ASN A 201 -23.25 16.91 8.69
CA ASN A 201 -23.98 17.68 7.68
C ASN A 201 -23.04 18.73 7.05
N LEU A 202 -22.89 18.65 5.73
CA LEU A 202 -22.23 19.70 4.95
C LEU A 202 -23.26 20.75 4.51
N PRO A 203 -22.86 22.04 4.41
CA PRO A 203 -23.66 23.05 3.73
C PRO A 203 -24.02 22.63 2.31
N ALA A 204 -25.25 22.89 1.88
CA ALA A 204 -25.80 22.40 0.62
C ALA A 204 -25.03 22.89 -0.63
N ASN A 205 -24.42 24.08 -0.56
CA ASN A 205 -23.53 24.59 -1.62
C ASN A 205 -22.24 23.76 -1.77
N VAL A 206 -21.66 23.26 -0.67
CA VAL A 206 -20.51 22.34 -0.70
C VAL A 206 -20.93 20.99 -1.27
N LEU A 207 -22.09 20.46 -0.86
CA LEU A 207 -22.63 19.22 -1.42
C LEU A 207 -22.89 19.35 -2.93
N ALA A 208 -23.55 20.42 -3.39
CA ALA A 208 -23.82 20.64 -4.81
C ALA A 208 -22.53 20.78 -5.65
N HIS A 209 -21.51 21.48 -5.15
CA HIS A 209 -20.22 21.59 -5.84
C HIS A 209 -19.46 20.26 -5.87
N LYS A 210 -19.55 19.44 -4.81
CA LYS A 210 -18.91 18.12 -4.76
C LYS A 210 -19.67 17.09 -5.62
N ALA A 211 -21.00 17.11 -5.61
CA ALA A 211 -21.84 16.31 -6.50
C ALA A 211 -21.45 16.53 -7.97
N LYS A 212 -21.39 17.80 -8.41
CA LYS A 212 -20.93 18.18 -9.76
C LYS A 212 -19.52 17.66 -10.13
N LYS A 213 -18.70 17.25 -9.15
CA LYS A 213 -17.37 16.66 -9.36
C LYS A 213 -17.32 15.13 -9.19
N TYR A 214 -18.25 14.53 -8.46
CA TYR A 214 -18.21 13.10 -8.06
C TYR A 214 -19.48 12.30 -8.41
N GLY A 215 -20.47 12.89 -9.10
CA GLY A 215 -21.70 12.24 -9.53
C GLY A 215 -22.95 12.90 -8.95
N THR A 216 -23.52 12.31 -7.90
CA THR A 216 -24.70 12.82 -7.20
C THR A 216 -24.32 13.45 -5.85
N ALA A 217 -25.30 14.02 -5.14
CA ALA A 217 -25.08 14.44 -3.75
C ALA A 217 -25.22 13.26 -2.78
N ASP A 218 -26.07 12.30 -3.12
CA ASP A 218 -26.58 11.28 -2.21
C ASP A 218 -25.59 10.13 -1.97
N ASN A 219 -24.58 9.97 -2.84
CA ASN A 219 -23.45 9.06 -2.63
C ASN A 219 -22.27 9.72 -1.87
N VAL A 220 -22.35 11.00 -1.48
CA VAL A 220 -21.24 11.73 -0.83
C VAL A 220 -21.45 11.85 0.69
N GLU A 221 -20.80 10.97 1.44
CA GLU A 221 -20.79 11.01 2.90
C GLU A 221 -19.62 11.87 3.41
N ALA A 222 -19.91 12.85 4.28
CA ALA A 222 -18.88 13.66 4.93
C ALA A 222 -18.69 13.23 6.39
N TRP A 223 -17.48 12.83 6.76
CA TRP A 223 -17.15 12.30 8.07
C TRP A 223 -16.15 13.18 8.82
N GLY A 224 -16.23 13.23 10.14
CA GLY A 224 -15.23 13.91 10.98
C GLY A 224 -15.39 13.61 12.47
N HIS A 225 -14.31 13.79 13.23
CA HIS A 225 -14.33 13.64 14.69
C HIS A 225 -14.82 14.95 15.34
N PRO A 226 -15.71 14.92 16.35
CA PRO A 226 -16.29 16.12 16.95
C PRO A 226 -15.31 17.26 17.28
N THR A 227 -14.14 16.96 17.85
CA THR A 227 -13.16 17.99 18.25
C THR A 227 -12.16 18.37 17.14
N SER A 228 -12.27 17.77 15.95
CA SER A 228 -11.30 17.96 14.87
C SER A 228 -11.79 18.87 13.74
N LYS A 229 -10.90 19.74 13.25
CA LYS A 229 -11.09 20.53 12.01
C LYS A 229 -11.11 19.67 10.75
N PHE A 230 -10.54 18.47 10.77
CA PHE A 230 -10.51 17.57 9.62
C PHE A 230 -11.90 17.06 9.23
N THR A 231 -12.15 17.05 7.91
CA THR A 231 -13.32 16.43 7.27
C THR A 231 -12.84 15.51 6.15
N TYR A 232 -13.39 14.30 6.12
CA TYR A 232 -13.11 13.25 5.15
C TYR A 232 -14.33 13.10 4.24
N LEU A 233 -14.15 13.11 2.91
CA LEU A 233 -15.23 12.86 1.96
C LEU A 233 -15.12 11.46 1.40
N ILE A 234 -16.12 10.64 1.73
CA ILE A 234 -16.31 9.29 1.22
C ILE A 234 -17.35 9.36 0.10
N VAL A 235 -17.03 8.76 -1.05
CA VAL A 235 -18.00 8.48 -2.12
C VAL A 235 -18.39 7.01 -2.01
N ASN A 236 -19.69 6.72 -1.98
CA ASN A 236 -20.23 5.39 -1.74
C ASN A 236 -20.90 4.83 -3.01
N ASP A 237 -20.08 4.35 -3.94
CA ASP A 237 -20.56 3.83 -5.22
C ASP A 237 -20.93 2.35 -5.09
N ASN A 238 -22.23 2.05 -5.06
CA ASN A 238 -22.78 0.69 -4.93
C ASN A 238 -22.19 -0.11 -3.74
N GLY A 239 -22.03 0.56 -2.59
CA GLY A 239 -21.41 -0.01 -1.38
C GLY A 239 -19.89 0.17 -1.30
N ARG A 240 -19.21 0.55 -2.39
CA ARG A 240 -17.75 0.76 -2.39
C ARG A 240 -17.37 2.15 -1.87
N ARG A 241 -17.38 2.30 -0.55
CA ARG A 241 -16.91 3.50 0.16
C ARG A 241 -15.45 3.83 -0.17
N THR A 242 -15.22 4.92 -0.87
CA THR A 242 -13.91 5.38 -1.37
C THR A 242 -13.59 6.78 -0.85
N LEU A 243 -12.44 6.96 -0.21
CA LEU A 243 -11.98 8.27 0.26
C LEU A 243 -11.40 9.07 -0.92
N VAL A 244 -12.11 10.14 -1.32
CA VAL A 244 -11.74 10.97 -2.50
C VAL A 244 -11.12 12.32 -2.13
N THR A 245 -11.28 12.77 -0.87
CA THR A 245 -10.81 14.09 -0.43
C THR A 245 -10.69 14.17 1.09
N VAL A 246 -9.66 14.88 1.55
CA VAL A 246 -9.44 15.26 2.95
C VAL A 246 -9.18 16.77 3.00
N PHE A 247 -9.71 17.47 4.00
CA PHE A 247 -9.43 18.90 4.21
C PHE A 247 -9.63 19.30 5.67
N GLU A 248 -8.89 20.31 6.13
CA GLU A 248 -9.22 21.07 7.33
C GLU A 248 -10.30 22.12 7.01
N ARG A 249 -11.20 22.40 7.94
CA ARG A 249 -12.05 23.60 7.88
C ARG A 249 -11.25 24.82 8.36
N GLU A 250 -11.20 25.85 7.52
CA GLU A 250 -11.08 27.23 7.97
C GLU A 250 -12.30 27.60 8.85
N GLN A 251 -12.17 28.59 9.73
CA GLN A 251 -13.20 28.98 10.70
C GLN A 251 -14.15 30.03 10.14
#